data_AF-A0A1Y2UFL0-F1
#
_entry.id   AF-A0A1Y2UFL0-F1
#
_cell.length_a   1.000
_cell.length_b   1.000
_cell.length_c   1.000
_cell.angle_alpha   90.00
_cell.angle_beta   90.00
_cell.angle_gamma   90.00
#
_symmetry.space_group_name_H-M   'P 1'
#
loop_
_entity.id
_entity.type
_entity.pdbx_description
1 polymer ?
#
loop_
_entity_poly.entity_id
_entity_poly.type
_entity_poly.pdbx_seq_one_letter_code
_entity_poly.pdbx_strand_id
1 'polypeptide(L)' 'VSGVIGSDEYPHQYNDYEGFKFPDAAPYYAEFPILSSFKPYTGGSPGADRVVFNSNGNYEGAITHTGASGNNFVECT' A
#
# COMPACT_ATOMS: atom_id res chain seq x y z
N VAL A 1 -2.93 18.55 -3.38
CA VAL A 1 -1.55 18.18 -3.76
C VAL A 1 -1.65 17.05 -4.77
N SER A 2 -1.50 17.34 -6.06
CA SER A 2 -1.29 16.28 -7.06
C SER A 2 0.20 16.00 -7.06
N GLY A 3 0.60 14.79 -6.66
CA GLY A 3 2.00 14.45 -6.45
C GLY A 3 2.17 12.95 -6.31
N VAL A 4 1.79 12.23 -7.35
CA VAL A 4 2.21 10.84 -7.50
C VAL A 4 3.70 10.78 -7.80
N ILE A 5 4.39 9.74 -7.31
CA ILE A 5 5.83 9.54 -7.49
C ILE A 5 6.13 8.10 -7.93
N GLY A 6 7.23 7.96 -8.67
CA GLY A 6 7.64 6.67 -9.25
C GLY A 6 6.89 6.33 -10.54
N SER A 7 7.30 5.25 -11.21
CA SER A 7 6.68 4.77 -12.45
C SER A 7 5.26 4.27 -12.25
N ASP A 8 4.97 3.79 -11.04
CA ASP A 8 3.68 3.18 -10.68
C ASP A 8 2.72 4.18 -10.02
N GLU A 9 3.13 5.46 -9.98
CA GLU A 9 2.32 6.61 -9.57
C GLU A 9 1.76 6.53 -8.13
N TYR A 10 2.62 6.26 -7.15
CA TYR A 10 2.24 6.20 -5.73
C TYR A 10 2.03 7.59 -5.08
N PRO A 11 1.07 7.77 -4.14
CA PRO A 11 0.06 6.78 -3.77
C PRO A 11 -1.03 6.66 -4.83
N HIS A 12 -1.58 5.45 -4.95
CA HIS A 12 -2.67 5.14 -5.86
C HIS A 12 -3.72 4.26 -5.20
N GLN A 13 -4.85 4.04 -5.88
CA GLN A 13 -5.98 3.29 -5.36
C GLN A 13 -5.61 1.83 -5.05
N TYR A 14 -5.93 1.40 -3.84
CA TYR A 14 -5.91 -0.01 -3.45
C TYR A 14 -7.35 -0.55 -3.45
N ASN A 15 -7.61 -1.54 -4.30
CA ASN A 15 -8.95 -2.07 -4.54
C ASN A 15 -9.36 -3.23 -3.64
N ASP A 16 -8.43 -3.75 -2.82
CA ASP A 16 -8.65 -4.87 -1.91
C ASP A 16 -9.26 -6.11 -2.61
N TYR A 17 -8.61 -6.57 -3.69
CA TYR A 17 -9.04 -7.79 -4.39
C TYR A 17 -8.82 -9.05 -3.55
N GLU A 18 -7.92 -8.97 -2.57
CA GLU A 18 -7.66 -10.00 -1.56
C GLU A 18 -8.81 -10.18 -0.56
N GLY A 19 -9.61 -9.13 -0.31
CA GLY A 19 -10.73 -9.15 0.62
C GLY A 19 -10.31 -9.08 2.09
N PHE A 20 -9.30 -8.25 2.39
CA PHE A 20 -8.84 -7.99 3.74
C PHE A 20 -9.92 -7.30 4.59
N LYS A 21 -9.78 -7.41 5.90
CA LYS A 21 -10.70 -6.75 6.84
C LYS A 21 -10.01 -5.58 7.52
N PHE A 22 -10.02 -4.45 6.82
CA PHE A 22 -9.50 -3.20 7.35
C PHE A 22 -10.34 -2.66 8.52
N PRO A 23 -9.71 -1.99 9.50
CA PRO A 23 -10.36 -1.54 10.72
C PRO A 23 -11.41 -0.46 10.48
N ASP A 24 -11.17 0.48 9.57
CA ASP A 24 -12.13 1.52 9.23
C ASP A 24 -12.78 1.23 7.86
N ALA A 25 -14.11 1.15 7.82
CA ALA A 25 -14.83 1.06 6.56
C ALA A 25 -14.72 2.39 5.80
N ALA A 26 -14.05 2.37 4.65
CA ALA A 26 -13.91 3.54 3.79
C ALA A 26 -14.42 3.28 2.37
N PRO A 27 -14.89 4.33 1.65
CA PRO A 27 -15.26 4.19 0.24
C PRO A 27 -14.04 3.95 -0.66
N TYR A 28 -12.83 4.23 -0.15
CA TYR A 28 -11.58 4.17 -0.90
C TYR A 28 -10.41 3.93 0.04
N TYR A 29 -9.47 3.10 -0.40
CA TYR A 29 -8.15 2.92 0.17
C TYR A 29 -7.07 3.31 -0.84
N ALA A 30 -5.93 3.77 -0.36
CA ALA A 30 -4.71 3.93 -1.13
C ALA A 30 -3.59 3.06 -0.56
N GLU A 31 -2.67 2.66 -1.42
CA GLU A 31 -1.42 2.01 -1.01
C GLU A 31 -0.21 2.92 -1.27
N PHE A 32 0.82 2.80 -0.43
CA PHE A 32 2.11 3.47 -0.61
C PHE A 32 3.28 2.59 -0.16
N PRO A 33 4.44 2.62 -0.81
CA PRO A 33 5.57 1.76 -0.45
C PRO A 33 6.14 2.09 0.93
N ILE A 34 6.37 1.03 1.73
CA ILE A 34 7.18 1.10 2.95
C ILE A 34 8.47 0.33 2.73
N LEU A 35 9.61 0.99 2.99
CA LEU A 35 10.92 0.44 2.65
C LEU A 35 11.62 -0.11 3.89
N SER A 36 12.20 -1.31 3.77
CA SER A 36 13.05 -1.92 4.81
C SER A 36 14.31 -1.10 5.15
N SER A 37 14.64 -0.11 4.31
CA SER A 37 15.70 0.87 4.59
C SER A 37 15.33 1.92 5.64
N PHE A 38 14.07 1.95 6.09
CA PHE A 38 13.50 2.96 7.00
C PHE A 38 13.55 4.39 6.46
N LYS A 39 13.70 4.56 5.14
CA LYS A 39 13.63 5.86 4.46
C LYS A 39 12.28 6.01 3.75
N PRO A 40 11.75 7.25 3.63
CA PRO A 40 10.60 7.52 2.78
C PRO A 40 10.86 7.06 1.34
N TYR A 41 9.83 6.51 0.70
CA TYR A 41 9.88 6.22 -0.72
C TYR A 41 9.92 7.54 -1.53
N THR A 42 10.84 7.61 -2.51
CA THR A 42 11.07 8.82 -3.32
C THR A 42 11.02 8.54 -4.83
N GLY A 43 10.33 7.47 -5.27
CA GLY A 43 10.11 7.18 -6.69
C GLY A 43 11.05 6.14 -7.33
N GLY A 44 11.84 5.41 -6.54
CA GLY A 44 12.67 4.29 -7.01
C GLY A 44 11.89 2.98 -7.15
N SER A 45 12.57 1.84 -6.99
CA SER A 45 11.86 0.56 -6.84
C SER A 45 11.05 0.56 -5.54
N PRO A 46 9.74 0.20 -5.58
CA PRO A 46 8.88 0.27 -4.39
C PRO A 46 9.12 -0.88 -3.41
N GLY A 47 9.83 -1.95 -3.81
CA GLY A 47 9.91 -3.17 -3.02
C GLY A 47 8.56 -3.90 -2.94
N ALA A 48 8.45 -4.85 -2.02
CA ALA A 48 7.28 -5.73 -1.89
C ALA A 48 6.20 -5.22 -0.93
N ASP A 49 6.55 -4.29 -0.04
CA ASP A 49 5.72 -3.96 1.13
C ASP A 49 4.97 -2.64 0.91
N ARG A 50 3.73 -2.57 1.41
CA ARG A 50 2.86 -1.41 1.31
C ARG A 50 2.20 -1.10 2.64
N VAL A 51 2.03 0.18 2.92
CA VAL A 51 1.02 0.64 3.88
C VAL A 51 -0.27 0.96 3.14
N VAL A 52 -1.39 0.52 3.69
CA VAL A 52 -2.73 0.86 3.21
C VAL A 52 -3.33 1.91 4.14
N PHE A 53 -3.93 2.95 3.56
CA PHE A 53 -4.59 4.02 4.31
C PHE A 53 -5.87 4.48 3.62
N ASN A 54 -6.84 4.99 4.37
CA ASN A 54 -8.10 5.47 3.82
C ASN A 54 -8.03 6.93 3.35
N SER A 55 -9.15 7.44 2.79
CA SER A 55 -9.26 8.82 2.32
C SER A 55 -9.07 9.90 3.39
N ASN A 56 -9.17 9.56 4.68
CA ASN A 56 -8.89 10.45 5.80
C ASN A 56 -7.41 10.41 6.21
N GLY A 57 -6.60 9.53 5.59
CA GLY A 57 -5.21 9.29 5.95
C GLY A 57 -5.03 8.36 7.16
N ASN A 58 -6.08 7.67 7.60
CA ASN A 58 -5.94 6.68 8.68
C ASN A 58 -5.23 5.45 8.15
N TYR A 59 -4.34 4.89 8.98
CA TYR A 59 -3.70 3.62 8.70
C TYR A 59 -4.71 2.46 8.81
N GLU A 60 -4.75 1.62 7.77
CA GLU A 60 -5.65 0.47 7.71
C GLU A 60 -4.90 -0.86 7.84
N GLY A 61 -3.66 -0.94 7.35
CA GLY A 61 -2.90 -2.18 7.39
C GLY A 61 -1.55 -2.09 6.70
N ALA A 62 -0.75 -3.13 6.89
CA ALA A 62 0.49 -3.36 6.17
C ALA A 62 0.37 -4.69 5.41
N ILE A 63 0.69 -4.65 4.13
CA ILE A 63 0.58 -5.79 3.22
C ILE A 63 1.90 -6.01 2.49
N THR A 64 2.15 -7.23 2.04
CA THR A 64 3.36 -7.58 1.30
C THR A 64 3.08 -8.58 0.17
N HIS A 65 3.80 -8.43 -0.94
CA HIS A 65 3.87 -9.49 -1.95
C HIS A 65 4.65 -10.72 -1.44
N THR A 66 5.46 -10.58 -0.38
CA THR A 66 6.26 -11.67 0.16
C THR A 66 5.36 -12.77 0.72
N GLY A 67 5.42 -13.96 0.12
CA GLY A 67 4.58 -15.10 0.51
C GLY A 67 3.22 -15.14 -0.20
N ALA A 68 2.90 -14.14 -1.03
CA ALA A 68 1.74 -14.15 -1.90
C ALA A 68 2.08 -14.77 -3.28
N SER A 69 1.06 -15.19 -4.02
CA SER A 69 1.20 -15.70 -5.38
C SER A 69 1.03 -14.59 -6.41
N GLY A 70 1.89 -14.53 -7.42
CA GLY A 70 1.79 -13.53 -8.49
C GLY A 70 1.94 -12.10 -7.98
N ASN A 71 0.95 -11.25 -8.29
CA ASN A 71 0.90 -9.85 -7.84
C ASN A 71 -0.07 -9.65 -6.66
N ASN A 72 -0.54 -10.72 -6.03
CA ASN A 72 -1.41 -10.61 -4.86
C ASN A 72 -0.61 -10.13 -3.64
N PHE A 73 -1.33 -9.78 -2.60
CA PHE A 73 -0.78 -9.45 -1.29
C PHE A 73 -1.21 -10.46 -0.20
N VAL A 74 -0.47 -10.45 0.90
CA VAL A 74 -0.88 -11.00 2.21
C VAL A 74 -0.66 -9.93 3.29
N GLU A 75 -1.39 -10.02 4.40
CA GLU A 75 -1.18 -9.13 5.57
C GLU A 75 0.16 -9.44 6.26
N CYS A 76 0.86 -8.41 6.69
CA CYS A 76 2.02 -8.54 7.57
C CYS A 76 1.58 -8.89 9.01
N THR A 77 2.36 -9.71 9.72
CA THR A 77 2.06 -10.19 11.10
C THR A 77 3.03 -9.65 12.15
#